data_AF-A0A7K9Z3R4-F1
#
_entry.id   AF-A0A7K9Z3R4-F1
#
_cell.length_a   1.000
_cell.length_b   1.000
_cell.length_c   1.000
_cell.angle_alpha   90.00
_cell.angle_beta   90.00
_cell.angle_gamma   90.00
#
_symmetry.space_group_name_H-M   'P 1'
#
loop_
_entity.id
_entity.type
_entity.pdbx_description
1 polymer ?
#
loop_
_entity_poly.entity_id
_entity_poly.type
_entity_poly.pdbx_seq_one_letter_code
_entity_poly.pdbx_strand_id
1 'polypeptide(L)'
;RAGRCQPGVCFHLFSRIQFQNMLEFQIPELGRTPLQACLINVVLCLHTKLLAPVECPVADFLKKAPNPPPALIVTNALQMLKKIDAMDVWEDLTELGYHLAKLDVEPHLGKMVLCAIVLKCLDPVLTIACTLAYRDPFVLPALASQKRAAMVCRKELAEGTFSDHMVLLRAFQAWQKAHRDGWERVFCERNFLSQAAMEIIIGMRARLLGQLRA
;
A
#
# COMPACT_ATOMS: atom_id res chain seq x y z
N ARG A 1 13.81 4.13 26.67
CA ARG A 1 14.46 2.84 26.32
C ARG A 1 15.93 2.74 26.79
N ALA A 2 16.59 3.83 27.16
CA ALA A 2 18.01 3.83 27.56
C ALA A 2 18.31 3.36 29.00
N GLY A 3 17.29 3.07 29.82
CA GLY A 3 17.45 2.71 31.24
C GLY A 3 17.18 1.24 31.56
N ARG A 4 17.30 0.31 30.61
CA ARG A 4 16.93 -1.10 30.84
C ARG A 4 17.95 -1.87 31.69
N CYS A 5 19.23 -1.50 31.67
CA CYS A 5 20.30 -2.23 32.35
C CYS A 5 21.06 -1.37 33.38
N GLN A 6 21.18 -0.08 33.12
CA GLN A 6 21.91 0.88 33.96
C GLN A 6 21.40 2.31 33.66
N PRO A 7 21.73 3.32 34.47
CA PRO A 7 21.43 4.72 34.16
C PRO A 7 21.96 5.10 32.78
N GLY A 8 21.08 5.61 31.92
CA GLY A 8 21.40 5.95 30.54
C GLY A 8 20.92 7.34 30.15
N VAL A 9 21.45 7.86 29.05
CA VAL A 9 21.14 9.19 28.52
C VAL A 9 20.29 9.05 27.26
N CYS A 10 19.29 9.93 27.09
CA CYS A 10 18.46 9.99 25.89
C CYS A 10 18.63 11.34 25.21
N PHE A 11 19.18 11.33 23.99
CA PHE A 11 19.37 12.53 23.19
C PHE A 11 18.12 12.79 22.34
N HIS A 12 17.54 13.98 22.51
CA HIS A 12 16.36 14.40 21.76
C HIS A 12 16.78 15.43 20.71
N LEU A 13 16.54 15.12 19.43
CA LEU A 13 16.95 15.96 18.29
C LEU A 13 15.86 16.99 17.92
N PHE A 14 15.35 17.72 18.91
CA PHE A 14 14.36 18.79 18.73
C PHE A 14 14.56 19.88 19.78
N SER A 15 14.13 21.11 19.47
CA SER A 15 14.26 22.24 20.39
C SER A 15 13.26 22.15 21.54
N ARG A 16 13.52 22.86 22.65
CA ARG A 16 12.57 22.94 23.78
C ARG A 16 11.23 23.56 23.39
N ILE A 17 11.25 24.54 22.48
CA ILE A 17 10.04 25.17 21.94
C ILE A 17 9.22 24.15 21.15
N GLN A 18 9.87 23.34 20.30
CA GLN A 18 9.18 22.26 19.58
C GLN A 18 8.56 21.27 20.56
N PHE A 19 9.30 20.85 21.59
CA PHE A 19 8.79 19.93 22.60
C PHE A 19 7.55 20.45 23.34
N GLN A 20 7.53 21.74 23.71
CA GLN A 20 6.38 22.35 24.37
C GLN A 20 5.14 22.42 23.48
N ASN A 21 5.33 22.47 22.16
CA ASN A 21 4.24 22.51 21.17
C ASN A 21 3.87 21.12 20.62
N MET A 22 4.55 20.05 21.04
CA MET A 22 4.20 18.69 20.61
C MET A 22 2.91 18.25 21.31
N LEU A 23 2.06 17.55 20.57
CA LEU A 23 0.90 16.89 21.14
C LEU A 23 1.36 15.81 22.13
N GLU A 24 0.67 15.72 23.27
CA GLU A 24 0.94 14.71 24.30
C GLU A 24 0.77 13.28 23.74
N PHE A 25 -0.18 13.10 22.83
CA PHE A 25 -0.45 11.85 22.15
C PHE A 25 -0.47 12.04 20.64
N GLN A 26 -0.03 11.02 19.90
CA GLN A 26 -0.21 11.01 18.45
C GLN A 26 -1.69 10.86 18.11
N ILE A 27 -2.14 11.58 17.08
CA ILE A 27 -3.50 11.42 16.53
C ILE A 27 -3.69 9.96 16.11
N PRO A 28 -4.82 9.30 16.45
CA PRO A 28 -5.10 7.92 16.03
C PRO A 28 -5.11 7.76 14.51
N GLU A 29 -4.67 6.61 13.99
CA GLU A 29 -4.59 6.35 12.54
C GLU A 29 -5.91 6.52 11.81
N LEU A 30 -7.02 6.22 12.49
CA LEU A 30 -8.38 6.40 11.98
C LEU A 30 -8.74 7.86 11.66
N GLY A 31 -8.04 8.82 12.28
CA GLY A 31 -8.17 10.25 12.06
C GLY A 31 -6.95 10.91 11.39
N ARG A 32 -5.98 10.12 10.88
CA ARG A 32 -4.81 10.65 10.15
C ARG A 32 -5.18 11.04 8.71
N THR A 33 -4.20 11.56 7.97
CA THR A 33 -4.26 12.19 6.64
C THR A 33 -5.14 11.50 5.57
N PRO A 34 -5.65 12.26 4.56
CA PRO A 34 -6.77 11.85 3.72
C PRO A 34 -6.57 10.58 2.87
N LEU A 35 -5.37 10.28 2.36
CA LEU A 35 -5.17 9.11 1.49
C LEU A 35 -5.02 7.81 2.27
N GLN A 36 -4.17 7.80 3.30
CA GLN A 36 -3.95 6.62 4.15
C GLN A 36 -5.18 6.33 5.01
N ALA A 37 -5.85 7.37 5.53
CA ALA A 37 -7.11 7.18 6.23
C ALA A 37 -8.23 6.74 5.29
N CYS A 38 -8.35 7.26 4.05
CA CYS A 38 -9.34 6.74 3.10
C CYS A 38 -9.15 5.25 2.86
N LEU A 39 -7.90 4.82 2.68
CA LEU A 39 -7.57 3.42 2.46
C LEU A 39 -7.93 2.50 3.63
N ILE A 40 -7.49 2.88 4.84
CA ILE A 40 -7.78 2.15 6.06
C ILE A 40 -9.29 2.13 6.29
N ASN A 41 -9.99 3.25 6.04
CA ASN A 41 -11.44 3.33 6.17
C ASN A 41 -12.17 2.51 5.11
N VAL A 42 -11.66 2.39 3.89
CA VAL A 42 -12.22 1.51 2.84
C VAL A 42 -12.15 0.05 3.29
N VAL A 43 -10.98 -0.39 3.76
CA VAL A 43 -10.80 -1.75 4.30
C VAL A 43 -11.66 -1.94 5.56
N LEU A 44 -11.72 -0.95 6.44
CA LEU A 44 -12.51 -1.00 7.67
C LEU A 44 -14.01 -1.04 7.38
N CYS A 45 -14.51 -0.29 6.39
CA CYS A 45 -15.90 -0.32 5.98
C CYS A 45 -16.28 -1.72 5.48
N LEU A 46 -15.40 -2.33 4.67
CA LEU A 46 -15.59 -3.68 4.15
C LEU A 46 -15.64 -4.73 5.28
N HIS A 47 -14.70 -4.65 6.23
CA HIS A 47 -14.67 -5.54 7.41
C HIS A 47 -15.82 -5.25 8.39
N THR A 48 -16.24 -4.00 8.50
CA THR A 48 -17.37 -3.61 9.33
C THR A 48 -18.62 -4.30 8.83
N LYS A 49 -18.89 -4.34 7.52
CA LYS A 49 -20.07 -5.04 7.00
C LYS A 49 -19.98 -6.57 7.17
N LEU A 50 -18.79 -7.15 7.24
CA LEU A 50 -18.61 -8.57 7.60
C LEU A 50 -18.91 -8.88 9.07
N LEU A 51 -18.68 -7.92 9.97
CA LEU A 51 -18.73 -8.12 11.42
C LEU A 51 -19.94 -7.48 12.10
N ALA A 52 -20.51 -6.44 11.49
CA ALA A 52 -21.63 -5.68 12.03
C ALA A 52 -22.95 -6.43 11.81
N PRO A 53 -23.95 -6.20 12.68
CA PRO A 53 -25.30 -6.67 12.45
C PRO A 53 -25.83 -6.18 11.09
N VAL A 54 -26.56 -7.04 10.38
CA VAL A 54 -27.02 -6.81 8.99
C VAL A 54 -27.73 -5.46 8.81
N GLU A 55 -28.47 -5.02 9.82
CA GLU A 55 -29.30 -3.81 9.82
C GLU A 55 -28.56 -2.53 10.21
N CYS A 56 -27.26 -2.59 10.53
CA CYS A 56 -26.50 -1.42 10.98
C CYS A 56 -25.72 -0.79 9.81
N PRO A 57 -25.99 0.48 9.45
CA PRO A 57 -25.18 1.19 8.47
C PRO A 57 -23.72 1.29 8.92
N VAL A 58 -22.79 1.16 7.98
CA VAL A 58 -21.34 1.20 8.27
C VAL A 58 -20.97 2.49 9.00
N ALA A 59 -21.53 3.62 8.58
CA ALA A 59 -21.29 4.91 9.23
C ALA A 59 -21.71 4.94 10.69
N ASP A 60 -22.83 4.31 11.04
CA ASP A 60 -23.34 4.31 12.42
C ASP A 60 -22.58 3.33 13.32
N PHE A 61 -22.06 2.25 12.75
CA PHE A 61 -21.14 1.37 13.45
C PHE A 61 -19.81 2.09 13.75
N LEU A 62 -19.23 2.77 12.76
CA LEU A 62 -17.96 3.49 12.92
C LEU A 62 -18.04 4.66 13.90
N LYS A 63 -19.20 5.29 14.05
CA LYS A 63 -19.46 6.31 15.08
C LYS A 63 -19.32 5.78 16.51
N LYS A 64 -19.48 4.46 16.73
CA LYS A 64 -19.35 3.83 18.06
C LYS A 64 -17.88 3.61 18.46
N ALA A 65 -16.92 3.84 17.57
CA ALA A 65 -15.51 3.71 17.88
C ALA A 65 -15.05 4.80 18.89
N PRO A 66 -14.04 4.53 19.74
CA PRO A 66 -13.55 5.51 20.72
C PRO A 66 -13.10 6.86 20.12
N ASN A 67 -12.59 6.83 18.87
CA ASN A 67 -12.22 8.00 18.10
C ASN A 67 -12.80 7.83 16.68
N PRO A 68 -14.04 8.26 16.41
CA PRO A 68 -14.69 7.98 15.15
C PRO A 68 -14.03 8.74 13.98
N PRO A 69 -13.99 8.15 12.77
CA PRO A 69 -13.46 8.83 11.59
C PRO A 69 -14.38 9.98 11.16
N PRO A 70 -13.85 11.02 10.51
CA PRO A 70 -14.66 12.08 9.92
C PRO A 70 -15.68 11.53 8.91
N ALA A 71 -16.93 11.99 8.99
CA ALA A 71 -18.02 11.49 8.15
C ALA A 71 -17.72 11.57 6.64
N LEU A 72 -17.04 12.63 6.18
CA LEU A 72 -16.63 12.80 4.79
C LEU A 72 -15.73 11.66 4.30
N ILE A 73 -14.82 11.17 5.14
CA ILE A 73 -13.90 10.07 4.78
C ILE A 73 -14.68 8.76 4.64
N VAL A 74 -15.63 8.51 5.53
CA VAL A 74 -16.51 7.34 5.47
C VAL A 74 -17.36 7.37 4.19
N THR A 75 -17.97 8.51 3.88
CA THR A 75 -18.77 8.66 2.66
C THR A 75 -17.94 8.42 1.40
N ASN A 76 -16.73 8.97 1.33
CA ASN A 76 -15.82 8.76 0.19
C ASN A 76 -15.41 7.28 0.07
N ALA A 77 -15.15 6.61 1.19
CA ALA A 77 -14.82 5.19 1.22
C ALA A 77 -15.98 4.32 0.70
N LEU A 78 -17.21 4.60 1.15
CA LEU A 78 -18.42 3.91 0.68
C LEU A 78 -18.66 4.15 -0.82
N GLN A 79 -18.51 5.39 -1.29
CA GLN A 79 -18.63 5.70 -2.71
C GLN A 79 -17.59 4.96 -3.56
N MET A 80 -16.35 4.85 -3.08
CA MET A 80 -15.30 4.09 -3.76
C MET A 80 -15.65 2.59 -3.83
N LEU A 81 -16.13 2.01 -2.73
CA LEU A 81 -16.53 0.60 -2.65
C LEU A 81 -17.72 0.29 -3.56
N LYS A 82 -18.71 1.19 -3.64
CA LYS A 82 -19.81 1.11 -4.60
C LYS A 82 -19.31 1.23 -6.04
N LYS A 83 -18.38 2.13 -6.33
CA LYS A 83 -17.79 2.31 -7.67
C LYS A 83 -16.99 1.11 -8.16
N ILE A 84 -16.39 0.34 -7.26
CA ILE A 84 -15.70 -0.91 -7.61
C ILE A 84 -16.62 -2.15 -7.52
N ASP A 85 -17.93 -1.96 -7.36
CA ASP A 85 -18.93 -3.04 -7.23
C ASP A 85 -18.66 -4.00 -6.07
N ALA A 86 -17.92 -3.55 -5.04
CA ALA A 86 -17.70 -4.34 -3.82
C ALA A 86 -18.92 -4.27 -2.89
N MET A 87 -19.69 -3.18 -2.98
CA MET A 87 -20.97 -3.03 -2.30
C MET A 87 -22.03 -2.57 -3.29
N ASP A 88 -23.27 -2.94 -3.02
CA ASP A 88 -24.43 -2.49 -3.77
C ASP A 88 -24.91 -1.09 -3.32
N VAL A 89 -26.03 -0.64 -3.89
CA VAL A 89 -26.62 0.68 -3.56
C VAL A 89 -27.06 0.75 -2.09
N TRP A 90 -27.49 -0.39 -1.53
CA TRP A 90 -28.00 -0.56 -0.16
C TRP A 90 -26.90 -0.80 0.88
N GLU A 91 -25.62 -0.77 0.47
CA GLU A 91 -24.46 -1.03 1.34
C GLU A 91 -24.34 -2.50 1.79
N ASP A 92 -24.91 -3.41 1.00
CA ASP A 92 -24.71 -4.84 1.13
C ASP A 92 -23.51 -5.31 0.29
N LEU A 93 -22.76 -6.26 0.84
CA LEU A 93 -21.59 -6.84 0.19
C LEU A 93 -22.02 -7.68 -1.01
N THR A 94 -21.40 -7.41 -2.17
CA THR A 94 -21.53 -8.28 -3.32
C THR A 94 -20.60 -9.49 -3.17
N GLU A 95 -20.79 -10.53 -4.00
CA GLU A 95 -19.84 -11.67 -4.07
C GLU A 95 -18.39 -11.19 -4.32
N LEU A 96 -18.23 -10.16 -5.16
CA LEU A 96 -16.92 -9.52 -5.37
C LEU A 96 -16.41 -8.90 -4.06
N GLY A 97 -17.25 -8.18 -3.32
CA GLY A 97 -16.91 -7.62 -2.01
C GLY A 97 -16.43 -8.67 -1.02
N TYR A 98 -17.10 -9.83 -0.95
CA TYR A 98 -16.68 -10.95 -0.10
C TYR A 98 -15.29 -11.49 -0.49
N HIS A 99 -14.99 -11.61 -1.77
CA HIS A 99 -13.66 -12.03 -2.23
C HIS A 99 -12.60 -10.96 -1.92
N LEU A 100 -12.90 -9.68 -2.16
CA LEU A 100 -11.99 -8.57 -1.87
C LEU A 100 -11.66 -8.46 -0.38
N ALA A 101 -12.62 -8.77 0.50
CA ALA A 101 -12.42 -8.71 1.95
C ALA A 101 -11.46 -9.79 2.48
N LYS A 102 -11.20 -10.86 1.71
CA LYS A 102 -10.24 -11.91 2.07
C LYS A 102 -8.81 -11.61 1.65
N LEU A 103 -8.58 -10.56 0.85
CA LEU A 103 -7.27 -10.22 0.32
C LEU A 103 -6.56 -9.19 1.22
N ASP A 104 -5.27 -9.39 1.48
CA ASP A 104 -4.43 -8.47 2.26
C ASP A 104 -3.95 -7.28 1.41
N VAL A 105 -4.83 -6.73 0.57
CA VAL A 105 -4.55 -5.58 -0.29
C VAL A 105 -5.76 -4.65 -0.38
N GLU A 106 -5.50 -3.45 -0.85
CA GLU A 106 -6.51 -2.43 -1.10
C GLU A 106 -7.58 -2.95 -2.08
N PRO A 107 -8.90 -2.76 -1.82
CA PRO A 107 -9.95 -3.38 -2.63
C PRO A 107 -9.89 -3.10 -4.13
N HIS A 108 -9.37 -1.93 -4.54
CA HIS A 108 -9.20 -1.62 -5.96
C HIS A 108 -8.04 -2.41 -6.60
N LEU A 109 -6.93 -2.62 -5.87
CA LEU A 109 -5.83 -3.47 -6.30
C LEU A 109 -6.26 -4.95 -6.28
N GLY A 110 -7.05 -5.35 -5.28
CA GLY A 110 -7.69 -6.67 -5.25
C GLY A 110 -8.56 -6.91 -6.48
N LYS A 111 -9.41 -5.95 -6.86
CA LYS A 111 -10.25 -6.06 -8.07
C LYS A 111 -9.38 -6.17 -9.32
N MET A 112 -8.31 -5.37 -9.42
CA MET A 112 -7.35 -5.44 -10.52
C MET A 112 -6.75 -6.85 -10.65
N VAL A 113 -6.36 -7.47 -9.53
CA VAL A 113 -5.79 -8.83 -9.52
C VAL A 113 -6.84 -9.88 -9.87
N LEU A 114 -8.07 -9.79 -9.35
CA LEU A 114 -9.16 -10.70 -9.69
C LEU A 114 -9.52 -10.61 -11.19
N CYS A 115 -9.60 -9.41 -11.75
CA CYS A 115 -9.80 -9.21 -13.19
C CYS A 115 -8.66 -9.83 -14.01
N ALA A 116 -7.41 -9.74 -13.53
CA ALA A 116 -6.27 -10.34 -14.21
C ALA A 116 -6.31 -11.87 -14.27
N ILE A 117 -6.98 -12.53 -13.32
CA ILE A 117 -7.22 -13.98 -13.39
C ILE A 117 -8.14 -14.30 -14.57
N VAL A 118 -9.26 -13.58 -14.69
CA VAL A 118 -10.24 -13.75 -15.78
C VAL A 118 -9.58 -13.45 -17.14
N LEU A 119 -8.76 -12.42 -17.20
CA LEU A 119 -8.02 -12.00 -18.41
C LEU A 119 -6.74 -12.81 -18.66
N LYS A 120 -6.42 -13.79 -17.81
CA LYS A 120 -5.23 -14.67 -17.91
C LYS A 120 -3.89 -13.92 -17.94
N CYS A 121 -3.80 -12.78 -17.24
CA CYS A 121 -2.60 -11.95 -17.13
C CYS A 121 -2.16 -11.75 -15.67
N LEU A 122 -2.34 -12.77 -14.84
CA LEU A 122 -2.10 -12.69 -13.39
C LEU A 122 -0.66 -12.29 -13.03
N ASP A 123 0.36 -12.96 -13.57
CA ASP A 123 1.75 -12.75 -13.14
C ASP A 123 2.25 -11.29 -13.26
N PRO A 124 2.06 -10.59 -14.40
CA PRO A 124 2.46 -9.18 -14.52
C PRO A 124 1.60 -8.26 -13.65
N VAL A 125 0.28 -8.49 -13.59
CA VAL A 125 -0.63 -7.64 -12.81
C VAL A 125 -0.39 -7.80 -11.30
N LEU A 126 -0.09 -9.01 -10.85
CA LEU A 126 0.25 -9.29 -9.46
C LEU A 126 1.50 -8.52 -9.02
N THR A 127 2.50 -8.45 -9.89
CA THR A 127 3.71 -7.65 -9.64
C THR A 127 3.37 -6.17 -9.52
N ILE A 128 2.60 -5.63 -10.48
CA ILE A 128 2.17 -4.23 -10.46
C ILE A 128 1.35 -3.92 -9.20
N ALA A 129 0.40 -4.78 -8.84
CA ALA A 129 -0.43 -4.63 -7.64
C ALA A 129 0.42 -4.57 -6.36
N CYS A 130 1.38 -5.49 -6.19
CA CYS A 130 2.25 -5.51 -5.02
C CYS A 130 3.18 -4.31 -4.96
N THR A 131 3.68 -3.82 -6.11
CA THR A 131 4.51 -2.61 -6.13
C THR A 131 3.71 -1.36 -5.75
N LEU A 132 2.47 -1.24 -6.25
CA LEU A 132 1.58 -0.13 -5.89
C LEU A 132 1.13 -0.17 -4.42
N ALA A 133 0.89 -1.37 -3.87
CA ALA A 133 0.45 -1.54 -2.49
C ALA A 133 1.54 -1.23 -1.44
N TYR A 134 2.82 -1.30 -1.81
CA TYR A 134 3.91 -1.05 -0.87
C TYR A 134 4.47 0.38 -1.01
N ARG A 135 5.34 0.59 -2.01
CA ARG A 135 5.93 1.90 -2.36
C ARG A 135 6.69 1.76 -3.67
N ASP A 136 6.95 2.91 -4.31
CA ASP A 136 7.84 2.98 -5.48
C ASP A 136 9.25 2.46 -5.10
N PRO A 137 9.78 1.43 -5.79
CA PRO A 137 11.11 0.87 -5.51
C PRO A 137 12.24 1.79 -6.01
N PHE A 138 11.97 2.80 -6.85
CA PHE A 138 12.97 3.75 -7.31
C PHE A 138 13.38 4.71 -6.19
N VAL A 139 14.69 4.82 -5.98
CA VAL A 139 15.32 5.71 -5.01
C VAL A 139 15.72 6.99 -5.73
N LEU A 140 15.26 8.14 -5.23
CA LEU A 140 15.67 9.44 -5.74
C LEU A 140 17.03 9.83 -5.13
N PRO A 141 18.11 9.91 -5.93
CA PRO A 141 19.42 10.30 -5.41
C PRO A 141 19.47 11.79 -5.03
N ALA A 142 20.28 12.12 -4.03
CA ALA A 142 20.43 13.50 -3.55
C ALA A 142 21.21 14.39 -4.55
N LEU A 143 22.24 13.84 -5.21
CA LEU A 143 23.09 14.59 -6.14
C LEU A 143 22.40 14.82 -7.49
N ALA A 144 22.47 16.04 -8.01
CA ALA A 144 21.83 16.44 -9.27
C ALA A 144 22.35 15.68 -10.51
N SER A 145 23.62 15.26 -10.52
CA SER A 145 24.19 14.41 -11.58
C SER A 145 23.54 13.02 -11.59
N GLN A 146 23.35 12.43 -10.40
CA GLN A 146 22.70 11.13 -10.25
C GLN A 146 21.20 11.18 -10.54
N LYS A 147 20.51 12.30 -10.28
CA LYS A 147 19.09 12.46 -10.65
C LYS A 147 18.86 12.32 -12.15
N ARG A 148 19.75 12.90 -12.97
CA ARG A 148 19.70 12.76 -14.43
C ARG A 148 19.93 11.31 -14.85
N ALA A 149 20.91 10.63 -14.26
CA ALA A 149 21.16 9.22 -14.53
C ALA A 149 19.95 8.34 -14.17
N ALA A 150 19.33 8.54 -13.01
CA ALA A 150 18.13 7.82 -12.59
C ALA A 150 16.96 8.01 -13.54
N MET A 151 16.76 9.23 -14.06
CA MET A 151 15.71 9.50 -15.05
C MET A 151 15.98 8.79 -16.37
N VAL A 152 17.24 8.70 -16.81
CA VAL A 152 17.62 7.95 -18.02
C VAL A 152 17.36 6.46 -17.83
N CYS A 153 17.81 5.87 -16.72
CA CYS A 153 17.55 4.44 -16.42
C CYS A 153 16.05 4.13 -16.40
N ARG A 154 15.24 4.98 -15.76
CA ARG A 154 13.77 4.81 -15.74
C ARG A 154 13.15 4.93 -17.14
N LYS A 155 13.67 5.83 -17.98
CA LYS A 155 13.23 5.98 -19.38
C LYS A 155 13.61 4.78 -20.24
N GLU A 156 14.80 4.22 -20.05
CA GLU A 156 15.23 3.00 -20.73
C GLU A 156 14.30 1.83 -20.39
N LEU A 157 13.97 1.66 -19.11
CA LEU A 157 13.01 0.66 -18.64
C LEU A 157 11.58 0.89 -19.16
N ALA A 158 11.25 2.08 -19.65
CA ALA A 158 9.93 2.35 -20.22
C ALA A 158 9.75 1.74 -21.61
N GLU A 159 10.83 1.51 -22.37
CA GLU A 159 10.78 0.92 -23.73
C GLU A 159 9.66 1.48 -24.64
N GLY A 160 9.34 2.76 -24.51
CA GLY A 160 8.28 3.40 -25.30
C GLY A 160 6.83 2.98 -24.97
N THR A 161 6.58 2.29 -23.85
CA THR A 161 5.22 1.87 -23.46
C THR A 161 4.38 2.99 -22.83
N PHE A 162 4.96 4.18 -22.59
CA PHE A 162 4.33 5.35 -21.97
C PHE A 162 3.52 5.02 -20.69
N SER A 163 3.95 4.01 -19.93
CA SER A 163 3.25 3.50 -18.75
C SER A 163 4.23 3.24 -17.62
N ASP A 164 4.07 3.96 -16.51
CA ASP A 164 4.87 3.77 -15.31
C ASP A 164 4.66 2.38 -14.68
N HIS A 165 3.46 1.81 -14.80
CA HIS A 165 3.21 0.44 -14.32
C HIS A 165 4.06 -0.60 -15.06
N MET A 166 4.25 -0.42 -16.38
CA MET A 166 5.12 -1.29 -17.17
C MET A 166 6.60 -1.12 -16.81
N VAL A 167 7.01 0.10 -16.47
CA VAL A 167 8.37 0.37 -15.95
C VAL A 167 8.60 -0.40 -14.64
N LEU A 168 7.65 -0.34 -13.71
CA LEU A 168 7.73 -1.08 -12.43
C LEU A 168 7.82 -2.59 -12.66
N LEU A 169 7.00 -3.13 -13.57
CA LEU A 169 7.02 -4.54 -13.94
C LEU A 169 8.38 -4.95 -14.52
N ARG A 170 8.90 -4.19 -15.48
CA ARG A 170 10.20 -4.50 -16.12
C ARG A 170 11.36 -4.38 -15.15
N ALA A 171 11.35 -3.36 -14.28
CA ALA A 171 12.33 -3.21 -13.22
C ALA A 171 12.35 -4.42 -12.29
N PHE A 172 11.17 -4.91 -11.89
CA PHE A 172 11.05 -6.10 -11.05
C PHE A 172 11.51 -7.37 -11.77
N GLN A 173 11.12 -7.58 -13.03
CA GLN A 173 11.55 -8.75 -13.81
C GLN A 173 13.07 -8.79 -14.02
N ALA A 174 13.68 -7.64 -14.34
CA ALA A 174 15.12 -7.51 -14.50
C ALA A 174 15.86 -7.72 -13.16
N TRP A 175 15.34 -7.15 -12.08
CA TRP A 175 15.87 -7.39 -10.73
C TRP A 175 15.76 -8.86 -10.32
N GLN A 176 14.63 -9.52 -10.61
CA GLN A 176 14.42 -10.93 -10.27
C GLN A 176 15.41 -11.83 -11.02
N LYS A 177 15.78 -11.49 -12.26
CA LYS A 177 16.86 -12.16 -12.99
C LYS A 177 18.21 -11.95 -12.30
N ALA A 178 18.56 -10.70 -11.98
CA ALA A 178 19.81 -10.38 -11.28
C ALA A 178 19.91 -11.07 -9.91
N HIS A 179 18.79 -11.22 -9.21
CA HIS A 179 18.69 -11.92 -7.93
C HIS A 179 18.93 -13.43 -8.05
N ARG A 180 18.42 -14.08 -9.09
CA ARG A 180 18.73 -15.50 -9.35
C ARG A 180 20.20 -15.71 -9.70
N ASP A 181 20.82 -14.74 -10.36
CA ASP A 181 22.20 -14.78 -10.80
C ASP A 181 23.19 -14.29 -9.72
N GLY A 182 22.71 -13.79 -8.57
CA GLY A 182 23.53 -13.34 -7.43
C GLY A 182 24.20 -11.97 -7.57
N TRP A 183 23.69 -11.09 -8.43
CA TRP A 183 24.21 -9.73 -8.63
C TRP A 183 23.15 -8.63 -8.43
N GLU A 184 22.11 -8.92 -7.65
CA GLU A 184 21.00 -8.01 -7.36
C GLU A 184 21.45 -6.68 -6.77
N ARG A 185 22.47 -6.69 -5.90
CA ARG A 185 22.99 -5.46 -5.28
C ARG A 185 23.55 -4.51 -6.33
N VAL A 186 24.35 -5.03 -7.26
CA VAL A 186 24.94 -4.25 -8.35
C VAL A 186 23.83 -3.75 -9.29
N PHE A 187 22.82 -4.57 -9.55
CA PHE A 187 21.66 -4.16 -10.34
C PHE A 187 20.89 -3.01 -9.67
N CYS A 188 20.62 -3.11 -8.37
CA CYS A 188 19.93 -2.08 -7.60
C CYS A 188 20.71 -0.77 -7.56
N GLU A 189 22.03 -0.82 -7.34
CA GLU A 189 22.90 0.36 -7.32
C GLU A 189 22.93 1.06 -8.69
N ARG A 190 23.03 0.29 -9.79
CA ARG A 190 23.05 0.85 -11.17
C ARG A 190 21.72 1.46 -11.60
N ASN A 191 20.60 0.88 -11.18
CA ASN A 191 19.26 1.31 -11.61
C ASN A 191 18.54 2.19 -10.58
N PHE A 192 19.22 2.60 -9.51
CA PHE A 192 18.65 3.40 -8.42
C PHE A 192 17.40 2.74 -7.81
N LEU A 193 17.49 1.46 -7.50
CA LEU A 193 16.40 0.68 -6.89
C LEU A 193 16.72 0.31 -5.44
N SER A 194 15.70 0.23 -4.60
CA SER A 194 15.81 -0.25 -3.22
C SER A 194 15.71 -1.77 -3.17
N GLN A 195 16.81 -2.45 -2.81
CA GLN A 195 16.82 -3.91 -2.62
C GLN A 195 15.78 -4.35 -1.59
N ALA A 196 15.74 -3.70 -0.43
CA ALA A 196 14.77 -4.00 0.62
C ALA A 196 13.31 -3.85 0.13
N ALA A 197 13.03 -2.89 -0.74
CA ALA A 197 11.69 -2.76 -1.30
C ALA A 197 11.34 -3.92 -2.24
N MET A 198 12.28 -4.35 -3.08
CA MET A 198 12.07 -5.49 -3.99
C MET A 198 11.85 -6.81 -3.24
N GLU A 199 12.58 -7.04 -2.15
CA GLU A 199 12.39 -8.20 -1.27
C GLU A 199 11.03 -8.18 -0.55
N ILE A 200 10.54 -7.01 -0.13
CA ILE A 200 9.19 -6.91 0.42
C ILE A 200 8.14 -7.20 -0.66
N ILE A 201 8.32 -6.67 -1.87
CA ILE A 201 7.42 -6.89 -3.00
C ILE A 201 7.34 -8.39 -3.35
N ILE A 202 8.47 -9.12 -3.37
CA ILE A 202 8.44 -10.57 -3.67
C ILE A 202 7.67 -11.35 -2.60
N GLY A 203 7.82 -10.98 -1.32
CA GLY A 203 7.09 -11.57 -0.21
C GLY A 203 5.58 -11.28 -0.28
N MET A 204 5.20 -10.05 -0.59
CA MET A 204 3.78 -9.68 -0.81
C MET A 204 3.17 -10.46 -1.97
N ARG A 205 3.93 -10.64 -3.06
CA ARG A 205 3.51 -11.41 -4.23
C ARG A 205 3.21 -12.87 -3.87
N ALA A 206 4.07 -13.49 -3.07
CA ALA A 206 3.89 -14.86 -2.60
C ALA A 206 2.66 -15.00 -1.68
N ARG A 207 2.47 -14.06 -0.75
CA ARG A 207 1.31 -14.04 0.15
C ARG A 207 0.00 -13.91 -0.63
N LEU A 208 -0.08 -12.91 -1.52
CA LEU A 208 -1.29 -12.64 -2.28
C LEU A 208 -1.61 -13.79 -3.24
N LEU A 209 -0.61 -14.39 -3.88
CA LEU A 209 -0.81 -15.60 -4.68
C LEU A 209 -1.31 -16.79 -3.85
N GLY A 210 -0.86 -16.92 -2.60
CA GLY A 210 -1.37 -17.92 -1.66
C GLY A 210 -2.85 -17.72 -1.33
N GLN A 211 -3.28 -16.48 -1.09
CA GLN A 211 -4.67 -16.13 -0.82
C GLN A 211 -5.61 -16.42 -2.01
N LEU A 212 -5.12 -16.27 -3.24
CA LEU A 212 -5.91 -16.52 -4.46
C LEU A 212 -6.08 -18.01 -4.80
N ARG A 213 -5.28 -18.89 -4.17
CA ARG A 213 -5.33 -20.34 -4.38
C ARG A 213 -6.14 -21.08 -3.32
N ALA A 214 -6.48 -20.40 -2.22
CA ALA A 214 -7.26 -20.93 -1.10
C ALA A 214 -8.76 -20.78 -1.37
#